data_AF-A0A964VHX7-F1
#
_entry.id   AF-A0A964VHX7-F1
#
_cell.length_a   1.000
_cell.length_b   1.000
_cell.length_c   1.000
_cell.angle_alpha   90.00
_cell.angle_beta   90.00
_cell.angle_gamma   90.00
#
_symmetry.space_group_name_H-M   'P 1'
#
loop_
_entity.id
_entity.type
_entity.pdbx_description
1 polymer ?
#
loop_
_entity_poly.entity_id
_entity_poly.type
_entity_poly.pdbx_seq_one_letter_code
_entity_poly.pdbx_strand_id
1 'polypeptide(L)'
;MRRQRLSRPPHPPTNPPCRGSRERWIKMRGLGFFGAMSALCLTLGAAGAAELPDPIAFLQGRDAQAQAIVKQAPTGPLPPALRQELDHHINEVFDFGELSRLALGAEWDKHTAAERQRFVEVFGAIIREKNYTSFLRYYREGKTTYQDQKVEGERATVHAAVPLKQENVTIGYLLRASQGQWRVYDLIIDGASTADGYQRQYSRYLLKHPYDQLIQQLGKQLDGLRQVKN
;
A
#
# COMPACT_ATOMS: atom_id res chain seq x y z
N MET A 1 -13.61 49.48 -35.07
CA MET A 1 -14.83 49.95 -34.37
C MET A 1 -14.54 50.04 -32.87
N ARG A 2 -14.79 51.20 -32.26
CA ARG A 2 -14.85 51.49 -30.79
C ARG A 2 -15.77 50.46 -30.08
N ARG A 3 -15.58 50.07 -28.81
CA ARG A 3 -15.62 50.83 -27.54
C ARG A 3 -14.92 49.98 -26.45
N GLN A 4 -13.87 50.48 -25.76
CA GLN A 4 -13.90 51.11 -24.41
C GLN A 4 -14.67 50.31 -23.34
N ARG A 5 -13.92 49.68 -22.41
CA ARG A 5 -13.71 50.05 -20.98
C ARG A 5 -14.98 49.99 -20.13
N LEU A 6 -14.92 49.26 -19.02
CA LEU A 6 -14.92 49.82 -17.65
C LEU A 6 -14.98 48.70 -16.60
N SER A 7 -13.90 48.56 -15.84
CA SER A 7 -13.86 47.87 -14.55
C SER A 7 -14.54 48.74 -13.49
N ARG A 8 -15.33 48.15 -12.57
CA ARG A 8 -15.71 48.73 -11.25
C ARG A 8 -16.44 47.69 -10.37
N PRO A 9 -16.59 47.90 -9.05
CA PRO A 9 -15.91 47.16 -7.96
C PRO A 9 -16.89 46.31 -7.10
N PRO A 10 -16.47 45.61 -6.02
CA PRO A 10 -17.36 44.76 -5.24
C PRO A 10 -18.18 45.56 -4.20
N HIS A 11 -19.37 45.06 -3.88
CA HIS A 11 -20.23 45.59 -2.82
C HIS A 11 -20.51 44.53 -1.73
N PRO A 12 -20.74 44.96 -0.47
CA PRO A 12 -20.70 44.16 0.76
C PRO A 12 -22.07 43.51 1.10
N PRO A 13 -22.17 42.66 2.16
CA PRO A 13 -23.35 41.83 2.40
C PRO A 13 -24.49 42.58 3.08
N THR A 14 -25.72 42.16 2.79
CA THR A 14 -26.95 42.66 3.40
C THR A 14 -27.76 41.52 4.01
N ASN A 15 -27.80 41.44 5.34
CA ASN A 15 -28.98 40.96 6.08
C ASN A 15 -29.94 42.16 6.24
N PRO A 16 -31.28 42.00 6.38
CA PRO A 16 -31.94 41.32 7.52
C PRO A 16 -33.38 40.84 7.16
N PRO A 17 -34.45 40.83 8.01
CA PRO A 17 -34.58 40.75 9.48
C PRO A 17 -35.65 39.73 9.99
N CYS A 18 -35.66 39.51 11.32
CA CYS A 18 -36.84 39.20 12.17
C CYS A 18 -37.55 37.85 11.93
N ARG A 19 -38.25 37.20 12.86
CA ARG A 19 -38.79 37.47 14.19
C ARG A 19 -39.10 36.06 14.72
N GLY A 20 -38.62 35.65 15.88
CA GLY A 20 -39.32 35.89 17.14
C GLY A 20 -40.37 34.80 17.42
N SER A 21 -40.14 33.97 18.43
CA SER A 21 -41.12 33.72 19.50
C SER A 21 -40.42 32.87 20.57
N ARG A 22 -40.24 33.44 21.77
CA ARG A 22 -41.06 33.21 22.97
C ARG A 22 -40.35 32.17 23.86
N GLU A 23 -39.70 32.63 24.92
CA GLU A 23 -40.27 32.64 26.28
C GLU A 23 -40.03 31.25 26.94
N ARG A 24 -39.38 31.05 28.09
CA ARG A 24 -39.48 31.77 29.37
C ARG A 24 -38.58 31.09 30.44
N TRP A 25 -38.05 31.93 31.33
CA TRP A 25 -37.72 31.73 32.77
C TRP A 25 -37.02 30.45 33.26
N ILE A 26 -35.85 30.63 33.89
CA ILE A 26 -35.66 30.50 35.35
C ILE A 26 -34.49 31.42 35.75
N LYS A 27 -34.72 32.29 36.75
CA LYS A 27 -33.74 33.15 37.43
C LYS A 27 -33.32 32.51 38.75
N MET A 28 -32.17 32.99 39.25
CA MET A 28 -31.62 32.96 40.63
C MET A 28 -30.63 31.81 40.90
N ARG A 29 -29.47 32.00 41.55
CA ARG A 29 -28.93 33.14 42.33
C ARG A 29 -27.44 32.88 42.67
N GLY A 30 -26.64 33.94 42.87
CA GLY A 30 -25.46 34.00 43.77
C GLY A 30 -24.10 33.93 43.06
N LEU A 31 -23.33 35.01 42.83
CA LEU A 31 -22.56 35.93 43.71
C LEU A 31 -21.17 35.39 44.13
N GLY A 32 -20.10 36.09 43.71
CA GLY A 32 -18.69 35.93 44.15
C GLY A 32 -17.70 35.88 42.98
N PHE A 33 -17.25 36.99 42.38
CA PHE A 33 -16.08 37.85 42.72
C PHE A 33 -14.68 37.20 42.53
N PHE A 34 -13.76 37.95 41.91
CA PHE A 34 -12.32 37.71 41.65
C PHE A 34 -12.04 36.65 40.56
N GLY A 35 -11.43 36.92 39.41
CA GLY A 35 -10.34 37.84 39.10
C GLY A 35 -9.13 37.00 38.71
N ALA A 36 -8.88 36.77 37.40
CA ALA A 36 -7.57 36.38 36.88
C ALA A 36 -7.58 36.36 35.34
N MET A 37 -6.71 37.18 34.77
CA MET A 37 -6.39 37.33 33.37
C MET A 37 -5.58 36.10 32.91
N SER A 38 -6.23 35.06 32.39
CA SER A 38 -5.53 33.94 31.76
C SER A 38 -5.23 34.26 30.31
N ALA A 39 -3.95 34.54 30.05
CA ALA A 39 -3.37 34.58 28.71
C ALA A 39 -3.70 33.27 27.97
N LEU A 40 -4.55 33.38 26.96
CA LEU A 40 -4.89 32.28 26.06
C LEU A 40 -3.66 31.99 25.21
N CYS A 41 -2.86 31.04 25.68
CA CYS A 41 -1.73 30.48 24.96
C CYS A 41 -2.23 29.92 23.63
N LEU A 42 -1.91 30.60 22.52
CA LEU A 42 -2.00 30.07 21.17
C LEU A 42 -1.05 28.88 21.09
N THR A 43 -1.53 27.68 21.43
CA THR A 43 -0.84 26.44 21.07
C THR A 43 -0.93 26.30 19.57
N LEU A 44 0.07 26.83 18.88
CA LEU A 44 0.42 26.42 17.53
C LEU A 44 0.75 24.93 17.63
N GLY A 45 -0.24 24.08 17.36
CA GLY A 45 -0.02 22.66 17.20
C GLY A 45 0.93 22.48 16.04
N ALA A 46 2.20 22.19 16.31
CA ALA A 46 3.08 21.61 15.33
C ALA A 46 2.41 20.30 14.91
N ALA A 47 1.75 20.30 13.76
CA ALA A 47 1.39 19.06 13.09
C ALA A 47 2.72 18.37 12.81
N GLY A 48 3.10 17.45 13.70
CA GLY A 48 4.26 16.60 13.50
C GLY A 48 4.06 15.91 12.16
N ALA A 49 4.95 16.18 11.21
CA ALA A 49 5.04 15.34 10.03
C ALA A 49 5.24 13.92 10.56
N ALA A 50 4.27 13.03 10.30
CA ALA A 50 4.36 11.65 10.73
C ALA A 50 5.62 11.07 10.08
N GLU A 51 6.64 10.83 10.90
CA GLU A 51 7.89 10.22 10.45
C GLU A 51 7.58 8.79 9.99
N LEU A 52 8.10 8.40 8.83
CA LEU A 52 7.91 7.05 8.32
C LEU A 52 8.45 6.06 9.36
N PRO A 53 7.73 4.96 9.65
CA PRO A 53 8.23 3.98 10.61
C PRO A 53 9.53 3.36 10.09
N ASP A 54 10.33 2.78 10.98
CA ASP A 54 11.52 2.02 10.60
C ASP A 54 11.16 0.86 9.62
N PRO A 55 11.84 0.69 8.47
CA PRO A 55 11.50 -0.34 7.49
C PRO A 55 11.58 -1.78 8.00
N ILE A 56 12.60 -2.11 8.82
CA ILE A 56 12.69 -3.42 9.46
C ILE A 56 11.51 -3.61 10.42
N ALA A 57 11.21 -2.62 11.27
CA ALA A 57 10.07 -2.69 12.19
C ALA A 57 8.74 -2.85 11.45
N PHE A 58 8.57 -2.17 10.31
CA PHE A 58 7.42 -2.36 9.42
C PHE A 58 7.32 -3.81 8.94
N LEU A 59 8.39 -4.36 8.36
CA LEU A 59 8.38 -5.73 7.85
C LEU A 59 8.14 -6.76 8.97
N GLN A 60 8.81 -6.61 10.11
CA GLN A 60 8.61 -7.47 11.28
C GLN A 60 7.16 -7.47 11.77
N GLY A 61 6.53 -6.29 11.86
CA GLY A 61 5.14 -6.16 12.27
C GLY A 61 4.18 -6.85 11.31
N ARG A 62 4.40 -6.69 10.00
CA ARG A 62 3.59 -7.35 8.96
C ARG A 62 3.82 -8.85 8.93
N ASP A 63 5.05 -9.33 9.09
CA ASP A 63 5.35 -10.76 9.17
C ASP A 63 4.73 -11.39 10.43
N ALA A 64 4.74 -10.70 11.57
CA ALA A 64 4.09 -11.18 12.79
C ALA A 64 2.57 -11.36 12.61
N GLN A 65 1.91 -10.43 11.92
CA GLN A 65 0.49 -10.54 11.57
C GLN A 65 0.22 -11.72 10.63
N ALA A 66 1.01 -11.87 9.57
CA ALA A 66 0.90 -13.00 8.65
C ALA A 66 1.10 -14.35 9.36
N GLN A 67 2.10 -14.44 10.24
CA GLN A 67 2.34 -15.62 11.06
C GLN A 67 1.16 -15.93 11.99
N ALA A 68 0.52 -14.91 12.57
CA ALA A 68 -0.66 -15.10 13.41
C ALA A 68 -1.82 -15.72 12.62
N ILE A 69 -2.06 -15.28 11.38
CA ILE A 69 -3.08 -15.85 10.48
C ILE A 69 -2.73 -17.32 10.18
N VAL A 70 -1.50 -17.59 9.76
CA VAL A 70 -1.05 -18.94 9.36
C VAL A 70 -1.06 -19.92 10.53
N LYS A 71 -0.75 -19.48 11.75
CA LYS A 71 -0.74 -20.33 12.96
C LYS A 71 -2.13 -20.87 13.33
N GLN A 72 -3.22 -20.24 12.87
CA GLN A 72 -4.57 -20.74 13.09
C GLN A 72 -4.85 -22.05 12.33
N ALA A 73 -4.07 -22.34 11.27
CA ALA A 73 -4.10 -23.60 10.55
C ALA A 73 -2.65 -24.09 10.29
N PRO A 74 -2.02 -24.78 11.26
CA PRO A 74 -0.58 -25.07 11.25
C PRO A 74 -0.16 -26.11 10.19
N THR A 75 -1.09 -26.92 9.69
CA THR A 75 -0.84 -27.97 8.69
C THR A 75 -1.82 -27.86 7.52
N GLY A 76 -1.46 -28.44 6.37
CA GLY A 76 -2.33 -28.47 5.20
C GLY A 76 -2.58 -27.10 4.56
N PRO A 77 -3.57 -26.99 3.65
CA PRO A 77 -4.00 -25.71 3.08
C PRO A 77 -4.76 -24.87 4.13
N LEU A 78 -4.69 -23.53 4.01
CA LEU A 78 -5.53 -22.66 4.85
C LEU A 78 -7.01 -22.78 4.44
N PRO A 79 -7.94 -22.77 5.42
CA PRO A 79 -9.36 -22.55 5.16
C PRO A 79 -9.60 -21.28 4.31
N PRO A 80 -10.65 -21.23 3.47
CA PRO A 80 -10.91 -20.11 2.58
C PRO A 80 -10.92 -18.73 3.25
N ALA A 81 -11.49 -18.63 4.46
CA ALA A 81 -11.54 -17.37 5.21
C ALA A 81 -10.13 -16.88 5.62
N LEU A 82 -9.29 -17.75 6.19
CA LEU A 82 -7.92 -17.41 6.57
C LEU A 82 -7.03 -17.13 5.35
N ARG A 83 -7.29 -17.84 4.24
CA ARG A 83 -6.63 -17.55 2.98
C ARG A 83 -6.96 -16.15 2.47
N GLN A 84 -8.23 -15.77 2.48
CA GLN A 84 -8.66 -14.43 2.07
C GLN A 84 -8.08 -13.34 2.98
N GLU A 85 -8.03 -13.59 4.29
CA GLU A 85 -7.40 -12.70 5.27
C GLU A 85 -5.90 -12.51 4.98
N LEU A 86 -5.17 -13.61 4.73
CA LEU A 86 -3.76 -13.56 4.36
C LEU A 86 -3.54 -12.83 3.03
N ASP A 87 -4.39 -13.06 2.03
CA ASP A 87 -4.31 -12.38 0.74
C ASP A 87 -4.54 -10.86 0.89
N HIS A 88 -5.50 -10.45 1.71
CA HIS A 88 -5.73 -9.05 2.04
C HIS A 88 -4.51 -8.43 2.72
N HIS A 89 -3.97 -9.12 3.72
CA HIS A 89 -2.75 -8.71 4.41
C HIS A 89 -1.56 -8.54 3.46
N ILE A 90 -1.35 -9.46 2.52
CA ILE A 90 -0.30 -9.37 1.50
C ILE A 90 -0.52 -8.16 0.59
N ASN A 91 -1.76 -7.89 0.16
CA ASN A 91 -2.07 -6.76 -0.71
C ASN A 91 -1.81 -5.39 -0.07
N GLU A 92 -1.85 -5.30 1.25
CA GLU A 92 -1.49 -4.09 1.98
C GLU A 92 0.03 -3.91 2.13
N VAL A 93 0.80 -5.02 2.19
CA VAL A 93 2.26 -5.00 2.29
C VAL A 93 2.91 -4.67 0.94
N PHE A 94 2.36 -5.19 -0.15
CA PHE A 94 2.97 -5.09 -1.47
C PHE A 94 2.34 -4.01 -2.33
N ASP A 95 3.18 -3.23 -3.01
CA ASP A 95 2.77 -2.36 -4.10
C ASP A 95 2.81 -3.15 -5.42
N PHE A 96 1.76 -3.95 -5.66
CA PHE A 96 1.61 -4.69 -6.90
C PHE A 96 1.52 -3.78 -8.14
N GLY A 97 1.09 -2.53 -7.98
CA GLY A 97 1.04 -1.55 -9.06
C GLY A 97 2.45 -1.20 -9.54
N GLU A 98 3.33 -0.86 -8.60
CA GLU A 98 4.73 -0.56 -8.91
C GLU A 98 5.49 -1.81 -9.39
N LEU A 99 5.26 -2.97 -8.76
CA LEU A 99 5.83 -4.24 -9.19
C LEU A 99 5.47 -4.55 -10.65
N SER A 100 4.18 -4.40 -11.00
CA SER A 100 3.68 -4.57 -12.37
C SER A 100 4.28 -3.56 -13.35
N ARG A 101 4.41 -2.30 -12.93
CA ARG A 101 5.02 -1.25 -13.75
C ARG A 101 6.46 -1.61 -14.11
N LEU A 102 7.25 -2.04 -13.12
CA LEU A 102 8.63 -2.49 -13.33
C LEU A 102 8.67 -3.75 -14.22
N ALA A 103 7.79 -4.71 -13.97
CA ALA A 103 7.70 -5.94 -14.76
C ALA A 103 7.29 -5.71 -16.22
N LEU A 104 6.53 -4.66 -16.57
CA LEU A 104 6.29 -4.29 -17.98
C LEU A 104 7.38 -3.40 -18.56
N GLY A 105 8.11 -2.67 -17.72
CA GLY A 105 9.20 -1.80 -18.13
C GLY A 105 8.75 -0.75 -19.16
N ALA A 106 9.48 -0.64 -20.26
CA ALA A 106 9.23 0.34 -21.32
C ALA A 106 7.88 0.18 -22.04
N GLU A 107 7.24 -0.99 -21.94
CA GLU A 107 5.91 -1.22 -22.52
C GLU A 107 4.80 -0.58 -21.69
N TRP A 108 5.04 -0.34 -20.39
CA TRP A 108 4.03 0.22 -19.48
C TRP A 108 3.40 1.50 -20.05
N ASP A 109 4.24 2.44 -20.49
CA ASP A 109 3.76 3.75 -20.93
C ASP A 109 3.06 3.76 -22.29
N LYS A 110 3.09 2.65 -23.02
CA LYS A 110 2.41 2.48 -24.32
C LYS A 110 0.95 2.03 -24.18
N HIS A 111 0.55 1.59 -22.99
CA HIS A 111 -0.79 1.06 -22.75
C HIS A 111 -1.69 2.10 -22.05
N THR A 112 -2.99 1.96 -22.23
CA THR A 112 -4.01 2.76 -21.55
C THR A 112 -4.06 2.45 -20.05
N ALA A 113 -4.67 3.35 -19.27
CA ALA A 113 -4.85 3.12 -17.83
C ALA A 113 -5.66 1.82 -17.54
N ALA A 114 -6.66 1.52 -18.36
CA ALA A 114 -7.47 0.31 -18.22
C ALA A 114 -6.66 -0.96 -18.50
N GLU A 115 -5.83 -0.95 -19.55
CA GLU A 115 -4.94 -2.07 -19.86
C GLU A 115 -3.89 -2.29 -18.76
N ARG A 116 -3.26 -1.22 -18.28
CA ARG A 116 -2.30 -1.27 -17.17
C ARG A 116 -2.93 -1.86 -15.92
N GLN A 117 -4.12 -1.38 -15.56
CA GLN A 117 -4.88 -1.89 -14.41
C GLN A 117 -5.20 -3.37 -14.57
N ARG A 118 -5.61 -3.80 -15.78
CA ARG A 118 -5.86 -5.21 -16.06
C ARG A 118 -4.61 -6.07 -15.88
N PHE A 119 -3.45 -5.57 -16.29
CA PHE A 119 -2.19 -6.27 -16.05
C PHE A 119 -1.85 -6.36 -14.56
N VAL A 120 -2.02 -5.27 -13.80
CA VAL A 120 -1.81 -5.27 -12.34
C VAL A 120 -2.63 -6.34 -11.65
N GLU A 121 -3.91 -6.46 -12.01
CA GLU A 121 -4.81 -7.47 -11.45
C GLU A 121 -4.34 -8.89 -11.75
N VAL A 122 -4.07 -9.21 -13.02
CA VAL A 122 -3.74 -10.58 -13.45
C VAL A 122 -2.34 -10.97 -12.97
N PHE A 123 -1.35 -10.10 -13.16
CA PHE A 123 0.03 -10.36 -12.77
C PHE A 123 0.16 -10.44 -11.24
N GLY A 124 -0.42 -9.50 -10.49
CA GLY A 124 -0.42 -9.55 -9.03
C GLY A 124 -1.06 -10.83 -8.49
N ALA A 125 -2.18 -11.27 -9.09
CA ALA A 125 -2.80 -12.54 -8.74
C ALA A 125 -1.87 -13.73 -9.02
N ILE A 126 -1.17 -13.76 -10.16
CA ILE A 126 -0.18 -14.80 -10.45
C ILE A 126 0.93 -14.83 -9.40
N ILE A 127 1.47 -13.68 -9.01
CA ILE A 127 2.55 -13.60 -8.02
C ILE A 127 2.07 -14.15 -6.68
N ARG A 128 0.88 -13.76 -6.20
CA ARG A 128 0.31 -14.31 -4.97
C ARG A 128 0.10 -15.82 -5.07
N GLU A 129 -0.50 -16.28 -6.16
CA GLU A 129 -0.83 -17.70 -6.33
C GLU A 129 0.42 -18.58 -6.42
N LYS A 130 1.46 -18.15 -7.15
CA LYS A 130 2.72 -18.89 -7.28
C LYS A 130 3.48 -18.98 -5.96
N ASN A 131 3.49 -17.91 -5.18
CA ASN A 131 4.30 -17.83 -3.96
C ASN A 131 3.56 -18.33 -2.72
N TYR A 132 2.26 -18.59 -2.80
CA TYR A 132 1.43 -18.98 -1.67
C TYR A 132 2.01 -20.14 -0.84
N THR A 133 2.40 -21.24 -1.50
CA THR A 133 2.97 -22.41 -0.81
C THR A 133 4.27 -22.07 -0.10
N SER A 134 5.13 -21.27 -0.75
CA SER A 134 6.38 -20.79 -0.16
C SER A 134 6.13 -19.89 1.04
N PHE A 135 5.16 -18.96 0.97
CA PHE A 135 4.78 -18.12 2.11
C PHE A 135 4.27 -18.94 3.29
N LEU A 136 3.39 -19.91 3.05
CA LEU A 136 2.92 -20.79 4.13
C LEU A 136 4.08 -21.56 4.76
N ARG A 137 4.98 -22.10 3.94
CA ARG A 137 6.19 -22.79 4.42
C ARG A 137 7.05 -21.85 5.27
N TYR A 138 7.33 -20.65 4.78
CA TYR A 138 8.18 -19.68 5.48
C TYR A 138 7.56 -19.21 6.79
N TYR A 139 6.26 -18.91 6.82
CA TYR A 139 5.59 -18.50 8.06
C TYR A 139 5.41 -19.64 9.08
N ARG A 140 5.43 -20.91 8.64
CA ARG A 140 5.37 -22.08 9.54
C ARG A 140 6.74 -22.51 10.05
N GLU A 141 7.74 -22.56 9.17
CA GLU A 141 9.05 -23.18 9.43
C GLU A 141 10.18 -22.16 9.62
N GLY A 142 10.09 -21.00 8.97
CA GLY A 142 11.16 -20.02 8.87
C GLY A 142 10.99 -18.86 9.85
N LYS A 143 12.05 -18.56 10.60
CA LYS A 143 12.18 -17.26 11.27
C LYS A 143 12.93 -16.32 10.34
N THR A 144 12.22 -15.42 9.67
CA THR A 144 12.86 -14.33 8.90
C THR A 144 13.78 -13.55 9.82
N THR A 145 15.07 -13.52 9.50
CA THR A 145 16.07 -12.72 10.21
C THR A 145 16.43 -11.53 9.35
N TYR A 146 15.97 -10.35 9.75
CA TYR A 146 16.37 -9.09 9.12
C TYR A 146 17.77 -8.72 9.60
N GLN A 147 18.66 -8.39 8.66
CA GLN A 147 20.10 -8.22 8.90
C GLN A 147 20.48 -6.76 8.95
N ASP A 148 20.28 -6.05 7.84
CA ASP A 148 20.56 -4.64 7.70
C ASP A 148 19.50 -3.96 6.83
N GLN A 149 19.54 -2.63 6.83
CA GLN A 149 18.72 -1.80 5.98
C GLN A 149 19.47 -0.56 5.50
N LYS A 150 19.06 -0.05 4.35
CA LYS A 150 19.48 1.24 3.81
C LYS A 150 18.24 2.07 3.50
N VAL A 151 18.15 3.28 4.04
CA VAL A 151 17.02 4.20 3.82
C VAL A 151 17.50 5.43 3.07
N GLU A 152 16.79 5.78 2.00
CA GLU A 152 17.07 6.89 1.10
C GLU A 152 15.76 7.65 0.80
N GLY A 153 15.39 8.58 1.68
CA GLY A 153 14.14 9.33 1.58
C GLY A 153 12.91 8.41 1.64
N GLU A 154 12.11 8.40 0.58
CA GLU A 154 10.93 7.54 0.44
C GLU A 154 11.25 6.14 -0.12
N ARG A 155 12.52 5.72 -0.13
CA ARG A 155 12.93 4.36 -0.51
C ARG A 155 13.75 3.71 0.59
N ALA A 156 13.63 2.39 0.68
CA ALA A 156 14.49 1.60 1.55
C ALA A 156 14.79 0.24 0.92
N THR A 157 15.94 -0.32 1.26
CA THR A 157 16.28 -1.72 1.01
C THR A 157 16.50 -2.39 2.35
N VAL A 158 15.88 -3.55 2.57
CA VAL A 158 16.10 -4.36 3.78
C VAL A 158 16.60 -5.74 3.36
N HIS A 159 17.72 -6.18 3.90
CA HIS A 159 18.25 -7.53 3.67
C HIS A 159 17.80 -8.47 4.78
N ALA A 160 17.35 -9.66 4.39
CA ALA A 160 16.90 -10.69 5.30
C ALA A 160 17.37 -12.07 4.85
N ALA A 161 17.45 -12.99 5.82
CA ALA A 161 17.69 -14.40 5.59
C ALA A 161 16.54 -15.22 6.17
N VAL A 162 16.06 -16.21 5.40
CA VAL A 162 15.10 -17.20 5.87
C VAL A 162 15.84 -18.53 5.99
N PRO A 163 16.20 -18.96 7.22
CA PRO A 163 16.82 -20.25 7.44
C PRO A 163 15.76 -21.34 7.28
N LEU A 164 15.94 -22.23 6.31
CA LEU A 164 15.16 -23.44 6.12
C LEU A 164 16.04 -24.64 6.46
N LYS A 165 15.44 -25.80 6.72
CA LYS A 165 16.17 -26.99 7.21
C LYS A 165 17.33 -27.44 6.31
N GLN A 166 17.28 -27.13 5.02
CA GLN A 166 18.26 -27.59 4.03
C GLN A 166 18.86 -26.45 3.18
N GLU A 167 18.33 -25.23 3.29
CA GLU A 167 18.72 -24.09 2.45
C GLU A 167 18.55 -22.79 3.22
N ASN A 168 19.42 -21.81 2.96
CA ASN A 168 19.26 -20.45 3.47
C ASN A 168 18.86 -19.56 2.30
N VAL A 169 17.63 -19.05 2.31
CA VAL A 169 17.14 -18.15 1.27
C VAL A 169 17.48 -16.71 1.65
N THR A 170 18.13 -15.98 0.75
CA THR A 170 18.43 -14.56 0.95
C THR A 170 17.38 -13.71 0.24
N ILE A 171 16.87 -12.70 0.94
CA ILE A 171 15.80 -11.83 0.45
C ILE A 171 16.19 -10.37 0.67
N GLY A 172 16.26 -9.60 -0.42
CA GLY A 172 16.30 -8.14 -0.40
C GLY A 172 14.90 -7.58 -0.64
N TYR A 173 14.31 -6.93 0.35
CA TYR A 173 13.05 -6.21 0.22
C TYR A 173 13.33 -4.80 -0.28
N LEU A 174 12.79 -4.45 -1.45
CA LEU A 174 12.82 -3.10 -1.98
C LEU A 174 11.50 -2.41 -1.62
N LEU A 175 11.60 -1.40 -0.76
CA LEU A 175 10.45 -0.67 -0.21
C LEU A 175 10.37 0.75 -0.77
N ARG A 176 9.14 1.21 -0.96
CA ARG A 176 8.82 2.61 -1.22
C ARG A 176 7.80 3.09 -0.22
N ALA A 177 7.91 4.34 0.19
CA ALA A 177 6.85 5.00 0.93
C ALA A 177 5.79 5.49 -0.06
N SER A 178 4.52 5.30 0.31
CA SER A 178 3.37 5.85 -0.39
C SER A 178 2.33 6.23 0.65
N GLN A 179 1.85 7.47 0.62
CA GLN A 179 0.86 7.99 1.57
C GLN A 179 1.28 7.80 3.05
N GLY A 180 2.58 7.96 3.34
CA GLY A 180 3.11 7.81 4.70
C GLY A 180 3.26 6.37 5.17
N GLN A 181 3.17 5.37 4.27
CA GLN A 181 3.33 3.96 4.61
C GLN A 181 4.32 3.27 3.68
N TRP A 182 5.17 2.40 4.23
CA TRP A 182 6.01 1.53 3.43
C TRP A 182 5.20 0.49 2.68
N ARG A 183 5.62 0.19 1.45
CA ARG A 183 5.16 -0.95 0.66
C ARG A 183 6.33 -1.57 -0.07
N VAL A 184 6.35 -2.89 -0.12
CA VAL A 184 7.34 -3.66 -0.87
C VAL A 184 6.95 -3.64 -2.35
N TYR A 185 7.81 -3.09 -3.21
CA TYR A 185 7.53 -3.02 -4.64
C TYR A 185 8.34 -4.03 -5.46
N ASP A 186 9.39 -4.63 -4.88
CA ASP A 186 10.14 -5.71 -5.50
C ASP A 186 10.87 -6.56 -4.43
N LEU A 187 11.20 -7.79 -4.80
CA LEU A 187 11.98 -8.72 -4.00
C LEU A 187 13.19 -9.19 -4.80
N ILE A 188 14.37 -9.12 -4.19
CA ILE A 188 15.60 -9.72 -4.68
C ILE A 188 15.76 -11.06 -3.95
N ILE A 189 15.53 -12.17 -4.64
CA ILE A 189 15.67 -13.51 -4.07
C ILE A 189 16.95 -14.13 -4.63
N ASP A 190 17.90 -14.46 -3.74
CA ASP A 190 19.21 -15.03 -4.12
C ASP A 190 19.90 -14.23 -5.23
N GLY A 191 19.87 -12.90 -5.09
CA GLY A 191 20.49 -11.95 -6.03
C GLY A 191 19.67 -11.65 -7.28
N ALA A 192 18.51 -12.27 -7.47
CA ALA A 192 17.64 -12.04 -8.62
C ALA A 192 16.41 -11.19 -8.26
N SER A 193 16.28 -10.01 -8.87
CA SER A 193 15.05 -9.21 -8.79
C SER A 193 13.88 -9.93 -9.45
N THR A 194 12.74 -9.93 -8.76
CA THR A 194 11.48 -10.48 -9.25
C THR A 194 10.99 -9.66 -10.43
N ALA A 195 10.93 -8.33 -10.28
CA ALA A 195 10.48 -7.43 -11.32
C ALA A 195 11.34 -7.55 -12.59
N ASP A 196 12.67 -7.50 -12.47
CA ASP A 196 13.59 -7.59 -13.61
C ASP A 196 13.48 -8.94 -14.34
N GLY A 197 13.28 -10.03 -13.58
CA GLY A 197 13.06 -11.36 -14.13
C GLY A 197 11.85 -11.39 -15.07
N TYR A 198 10.73 -10.86 -14.60
CA TYR A 198 9.51 -10.75 -15.40
C TYR A 198 9.63 -9.72 -16.53
N GLN A 199 10.30 -8.60 -16.30
CA GLN A 199 10.57 -7.61 -17.36
C GLN A 199 11.31 -8.22 -18.53
N ARG A 200 12.40 -8.95 -18.28
CA ARG A 200 13.12 -9.65 -19.34
C ARG A 200 12.24 -10.65 -20.08
N GLN A 201 11.36 -11.36 -19.37
CA GLN A 201 10.43 -12.30 -19.98
C GLN A 201 9.39 -11.59 -20.86
N TYR A 202 8.72 -10.57 -20.35
CA TYR A 202 7.64 -9.89 -21.04
C TYR A 202 8.13 -9.02 -22.19
N SER A 203 9.26 -8.32 -22.04
CA SER A 203 9.86 -7.59 -23.16
C SER A 203 10.20 -8.53 -24.31
N ARG A 204 10.79 -9.71 -24.06
CA ARG A 204 11.05 -10.69 -25.12
C ARG A 204 9.78 -11.22 -25.80
N TYR A 205 8.70 -11.39 -25.04
CA TYR A 205 7.43 -11.85 -25.56
C TYR A 205 6.76 -10.78 -26.44
N LEU A 206 6.73 -9.53 -25.96
CA LEU A 206 6.07 -8.40 -26.63
C LEU A 206 6.80 -7.94 -27.90
N LEU A 207 8.05 -8.37 -28.12
CA LEU A 207 8.72 -8.23 -29.41
C LEU A 207 8.07 -9.03 -30.54
N LYS A 208 7.33 -10.10 -30.20
CA LYS A 208 6.79 -11.07 -31.16
C LYS A 208 5.26 -11.16 -31.13
N HIS A 209 4.65 -10.67 -30.06
CA HIS A 209 3.23 -10.85 -29.78
C HIS A 209 2.61 -9.54 -29.30
N PRO A 210 1.36 -9.24 -29.68
CA PRO A 210 0.64 -8.08 -29.15
C PRO A 210 0.33 -8.26 -27.67
N TYR A 211 0.09 -7.15 -26.99
CA TYR A 211 -0.23 -7.10 -25.55
C TYR A 211 -1.43 -7.96 -25.15
N ASP A 212 -2.48 -7.98 -25.97
CA ASP A 212 -3.66 -8.80 -25.71
C ASP A 212 -3.33 -10.30 -25.60
N GLN A 213 -2.36 -10.78 -26.38
CA GLN A 213 -1.90 -12.17 -26.28
C GLN A 213 -1.14 -12.42 -24.97
N LEU A 214 -0.37 -11.45 -24.48
CA LEU A 214 0.27 -11.53 -23.17
C LEU A 214 -0.80 -11.66 -22.07
N ILE A 215 -1.81 -10.79 -22.08
CA ILE A 215 -2.91 -10.84 -21.10
C ILE A 215 -3.67 -12.16 -21.16
N GLN A 216 -3.97 -12.67 -22.36
CA GLN A 216 -4.62 -13.98 -22.52
C GLN A 216 -3.75 -15.11 -21.95
N GLN A 217 -2.44 -15.10 -22.20
CA GLN A 217 -1.53 -16.10 -21.67
C GLN A 217 -1.44 -16.04 -20.15
N LEU A 218 -1.37 -14.85 -19.56
CA LEU A 218 -1.38 -14.67 -18.12
C LEU A 218 -2.71 -15.12 -17.49
N GLY A 219 -3.84 -14.84 -18.16
CA GLY A 219 -5.15 -15.36 -17.75
C GLY A 219 -5.17 -16.89 -17.67
N LYS A 220 -4.73 -17.56 -18.74
CA LYS A 220 -4.60 -19.04 -18.76
C LYS A 220 -3.69 -19.56 -17.66
N GLN A 221 -2.57 -18.89 -17.42
CA GLN A 221 -1.64 -19.26 -16.35
C GLN A 221 -2.30 -19.13 -14.97
N LEU A 222 -3.05 -18.04 -14.73
CA LEU A 222 -3.76 -17.81 -13.48
C LEU A 222 -4.84 -18.85 -13.24
N ASP A 223 -5.61 -19.20 -14.26
CA ASP A 223 -6.64 -20.23 -14.17
C ASP A 223 -6.04 -21.59 -13.83
N GLY A 224 -4.93 -21.97 -14.47
CA GLY A 224 -4.20 -23.18 -14.15
C GLY A 224 -3.71 -23.21 -12.70
N LEU A 225 -3.17 -22.10 -12.18
CA LEU A 225 -2.72 -21.99 -10.79
C LEU A 225 -3.86 -22.15 -9.78
N ARG A 226 -5.08 -21.73 -10.14
CA ARG A 226 -6.27 -21.87 -9.30
C ARG A 226 -6.85 -23.28 -9.34
N GLN A 227 -6.79 -23.95 -10.49
CA GLN A 227 -7.30 -25.31 -10.64
C GLN A 227 -6.47 -26.37 -9.92
N VAL A 228 -5.15 -26.22 -9.84
CA VAL A 228 -4.27 -27.17 -9.12
C VAL A 228 -4.55 -27.22 -7.61
N LYS A 229 -5.29 -26.24 -7.07
CA LYS A 229 -5.51 -26.07 -5.63
C LYS A 229 -6.92 -26.47 -5.16
N ASN A 230 -7.83 -26.79 -6.07
CA ASN A 230 -9.16 -27.35 -5.78
C ASN A 230 -9.12 -28.87 -5.92
#